data_AF-A0A847KJ03-F1
#
_entry.id   AF-A0A847KJ03-F1
#
_cell.length_a   1.000
_cell.length_b   1.000
_cell.length_c   1.000
_cell.angle_alpha   90.00
_cell.angle_beta   90.00
_cell.angle_gamma   90.00
#
_symmetry.space_group_name_H-M   'P 1'
#
loop_
_entity.id
_entity.type
_entity.pdbx_description
1 polymer ?
#
loop_
_entity_poly.entity_id
_entity_poly.type
_entity_poly.pdbx_seq_one_letter_code
_entity_poly.pdbx_strand_id
1 'polypeptide(L)' 'RAEALEGVHVIHAGTRRTGDGLVSAGGRVLCVVGEGDDVAAARARAYAGVAEISLAGSHHRSDIAARLEAITVPE' A
#
# COMPACT_ATOMS: atom_id res chain seq x y z
N ARG A 1 -3.09 11.39 -2.07
CA ARG A 1 -3.35 11.57 -0.63
C ARG A 1 -2.53 10.58 0.17
N ALA A 2 -2.62 9.27 -0.11
CA ALA A 2 -1.74 8.26 0.48
C ALA A 2 -0.24 8.62 0.44
N GLU A 3 0.31 8.98 -0.72
CA GLU A 3 1.74 9.38 -0.84
C GLU A 3 2.10 10.73 -0.21
N ALA A 4 1.13 11.46 0.37
CA ALA A 4 1.44 12.64 1.18
C ALA A 4 1.80 12.26 2.63
N LEU A 5 1.55 11.00 3.03
CA LEU A 5 2.00 10.45 4.30
C LEU A 5 3.47 10.08 4.18
N GLU A 6 4.25 10.41 5.21
CA GLU A 6 5.67 10.09 5.26
C GLU A 6 5.91 8.57 5.25
N GLY A 7 6.86 8.13 4.42
CA GLY A 7 7.20 6.71 4.28
C GLY A 7 6.09 5.87 3.65
N VAL A 8 5.17 6.47 2.87
CA VAL A 8 4.14 5.76 2.12
C VAL A 8 4.33 5.95 0.62
N HIS A 9 4.37 4.83 -0.11
CA HIS A 9 4.46 4.80 -1.56
C HIS A 9 3.30 4.02 -2.17
N VAL A 10 2.79 4.48 -3.31
CA VAL A 10 1.71 3.80 -4.04
C VAL A 10 2.18 3.40 -5.42
N ILE A 11 2.25 2.10 -5.65
CA ILE A 11 2.67 1.52 -6.93
C ILE A 11 1.44 1.16 -7.76
N HIS A 12 1.40 1.68 -8.99
CA HIS A 12 0.41 1.35 -9.99
C HIS A 12 0.69 -0.01 -10.63
N ALA A 13 -0.13 -1.02 -10.34
CA ALA A 13 0.02 -2.36 -10.91
C ALA A 13 -0.96 -2.58 -12.07
N GLY A 14 -2.25 -2.45 -11.81
CA GLY A 14 -3.33 -2.72 -12.76
C GLY A 14 -4.23 -1.51 -12.92
N THR A 15 -3.66 -0.36 -13.25
CA THR A 15 -4.40 0.88 -13.49
C THR A 15 -4.18 1.41 -14.90
N ARG A 16 -5.16 2.13 -15.42
CA ARG A 16 -5.09 2.82 -16.73
C ARG A 16 -5.52 4.27 -16.56
N ARG A 17 -4.86 5.20 -17.26
CA ARG A 17 -5.35 6.58 -17.41
C ARG A 17 -6.38 6.66 -18.55
N THR A 18 -7.47 7.35 -18.30
CA THR A 18 -8.51 7.73 -19.26
C THR A 18 -8.70 9.24 -19.24
N GLY A 19 -9.55 9.79 -20.11
CA GLY A 19 -9.90 11.21 -20.08
C GLY A 19 -10.56 11.64 -18.76
N ASP A 20 -11.23 10.71 -18.09
CA ASP A 20 -11.96 10.95 -16.83
C ASP A 20 -11.11 10.69 -15.59
N GLY A 21 -9.84 10.28 -15.76
CA GLY A 21 -8.91 10.07 -14.66
C GLY A 21 -8.29 8.68 -14.65
N LEU A 22 -8.08 8.12 -13.46
CA LEU A 22 -7.44 6.81 -13.29
C LEU A 22 -8.48 5.73 -13.00
N VAL A 23 -8.43 4.63 -13.74
CA VAL A 23 -9.36 3.49 -13.60
C VAL A 23 -8.60 2.20 -13.29
N SER A 24 -9.29 1.23 -12.67
CA SER A 24 -8.78 -0.14 -12.55
C SER A 24 -8.78 -0.83 -13.92
N ALA A 25 -7.76 -1.67 -14.16
CA ALA A 25 -7.50 -2.33 -15.44
C ALA A 25 -6.89 -3.73 -15.25
N GLY A 26 -7.07 -4.35 -14.09
CA GLY A 26 -6.56 -5.69 -13.78
C GLY A 26 -7.01 -6.16 -12.38
N GLY A 27 -6.67 -7.41 -12.03
CA GLY A 27 -7.05 -7.99 -10.73
C GLY A 27 -6.31 -7.38 -9.54
N ARG A 28 -5.02 -7.09 -9.67
CA ARG A 28 -4.23 -6.34 -8.67
C ARG A 28 -4.06 -4.92 -9.17
N VAL A 29 -4.69 -3.96 -8.50
CA VAL A 29 -4.81 -2.57 -9.00
C VAL A 29 -3.66 -1.71 -8.48
N LEU A 30 -3.48 -1.66 -7.15
CA LEU A 30 -2.46 -0.87 -6.48
C LEU A 30 -1.67 -1.74 -5.50
N CYS A 31 -0.43 -1.35 -5.21
CA CYS A 31 0.33 -1.83 -4.07
C CYS A 31 0.70 -0.63 -3.20
N VAL A 32 0.34 -0.66 -1.91
CA VAL A 32 0.74 0.37 -0.95
C VAL A 32 1.90 -0.17 -0.14
N VAL A 33 3.01 0.57 -0.14
CA VAL A 33 4.24 0.22 0.57
C VAL A 33 4.43 1.23 1.70
N GLY A 34 4.67 0.71 2.89
CA GLY A 34 5.12 1.51 4.03
C GLY A 34 6.58 1.22 4.31
N GLU A 35 7.36 2.27 4.51
CA GLU A 35 8.77 2.21 4.87
C GLU A 35 8.92 2.73 6.30
N GLY A 36 9.77 2.11 7.11
CA GLY A 36 10.07 2.53 8.48
C GLY A 36 11.21 1.72 9.08
N ASP A 37 11.67 2.14 10.25
CA ASP A 37 12.86 1.58 10.91
C ASP A 37 12.68 0.12 11.34
N ASP A 38 11.43 -0.32 11.48
CA ASP A 38 11.07 -1.69 11.77
C ASP A 38 9.79 -2.12 11.02
N VAL A 39 9.50 -3.42 11.06
CA VAL A 39 8.36 -4.03 10.38
C VAL A 39 7.03 -3.48 10.92
N ALA A 40 6.94 -3.14 12.21
CA ALA A 40 5.71 -2.63 12.81
C ALA A 40 5.39 -1.22 12.31
N ALA A 41 6.39 -0.35 12.24
CA ALA A 41 6.31 1.01 11.70
C ALA A 41 5.99 0.99 10.20
N ALA A 42 6.73 0.18 9.42
CA ALA A 42 6.49 -0.02 7.99
C ALA A 42 5.04 -0.51 7.74
N ARG A 43 4.59 -1.50 8.51
CA ARG A 43 3.23 -2.03 8.43
C ARG A 43 2.19 -0.96 8.77
N ALA A 44 2.37 -0.20 9.85
CA ALA A 44 1.43 0.84 10.27
C ALA A 44 1.29 1.92 9.19
N ARG A 45 2.40 2.37 8.60
CA ARG A 45 2.42 3.34 7.50
C ARG A 45 1.72 2.80 6.24
N ALA A 46 1.99 1.56 5.86
CA ALA A 46 1.32 0.93 4.73
C ALA A 46 -0.22 0.93 4.89
N TYR A 47 -0.72 0.55 6.07
CA TYR A 47 -2.16 0.53 6.33
C TYR A 47 -2.77 1.92 6.47
N ALA A 48 -2.03 2.92 6.98
CA ALA A 48 -2.46 4.32 6.93
C ALA A 48 -2.60 4.80 5.47
N GLY A 49 -1.65 4.45 4.60
CA GLY A 49 -1.74 4.72 3.16
C GLY A 49 -2.94 4.06 2.48
N VAL A 50 -3.25 2.81 2.84
CA VAL A 50 -4.45 2.10 2.33
C VAL A 50 -5.74 2.83 2.74
N ALA A 51 -5.82 3.34 3.98
CA ALA A 51 -7.01 4.06 4.47
C ALA A 51 -7.31 5.35 3.69
N GLU A 52 -6.31 5.96 3.08
CA GLU A 52 -6.44 7.15 2.23
C GLU A 52 -6.93 6.86 0.80
N ILE A 53 -7.11 5.58 0.44
CA ILE A 53 -7.49 5.15 -0.91
C ILE A 53 -8.91 4.58 -0.89
N SER A 54 -9.77 5.13 -1.72
CA SER A 54 -11.12 4.61 -1.96
C SER A 54 -11.24 4.10 -3.38
N LEU A 55 -11.49 2.80 -3.53
CA LEU A 55 -11.76 2.15 -4.81
C LEU A 55 -12.97 1.22 -4.64
N ALA A 56 -14.04 1.48 -5.40
CA ALA A 56 -15.26 0.69 -5.31
C ALA A 56 -14.99 -0.79 -5.59
N GLY A 57 -15.45 -1.67 -4.69
CA GLY A 57 -15.23 -3.12 -4.80
C GLY A 57 -13.79 -3.56 -4.56
N SER A 58 -12.92 -2.71 -3.99
CA SER A 58 -11.56 -3.11 -3.66
C SER A 58 -11.52 -4.11 -2.50
N HIS A 59 -10.57 -5.04 -2.58
CA HIS A 59 -10.24 -5.96 -1.50
C HIS A 59 -8.75 -5.87 -1.19
N HIS A 60 -8.41 -5.89 0.09
CA HIS A 60 -7.03 -6.00 0.54
C HIS A 60 -6.96 -6.83 1.82
N ARG A 61 -5.79 -7.41 2.08
CA ARG A 61 -5.51 -8.15 3.31
C ARG A 61 -5.19 -7.19 4.46
N SER A 62 -5.57 -7.55 5.68
CA SER A 62 -5.27 -6.80 6.92
C SER A 62 -4.17 -7.46 7.78
N ASP A 63 -3.70 -8.63 7.38
CA ASP A 63 -2.80 -9.49 8.14
C ASP A 63 -1.36 -9.53 7.61
N ILE A 64 -1.01 -8.66 6.65
CA ILE A 64 0.35 -8.58 6.12
C ILE A 64 1.29 -8.19 7.25
N ALA A 65 2.33 -9.01 7.44
CA ALA A 65 3.32 -8.90 8.52
C ALA A 65 2.74 -8.86 9.95
N ALA A 66 1.50 -9.31 10.17
CA ALA A 66 0.83 -9.18 11.48
C ALA A 66 1.39 -10.08 12.60
N ARG A 67 2.16 -11.12 12.25
CA ARG A 67 2.80 -12.05 13.21
C ARG A 67 4.32 -12.04 13.13
N LEU A 68 4.87 -10.96 12.62
CA LEU A 68 6.29 -10.85 12.33
C LEU A 68 6.93 -10.01 13.43
N GLU A 69 7.65 -10.68 14.33
CA GLU A 69 8.20 -10.06 15.55
C GLU A 69 9.52 -9.32 15.29
N ALA A 70 10.35 -9.82 14.37
CA ALA A 70 11.57 -9.16 13.91
C ALA A 70 12.02 -9.73 12.55
N ILE A 71 12.58 -8.87 11.68
CA ILE A 71 13.37 -9.28 10.52
C ILE A 71 14.75 -8.67 10.70
N THR A 72 15.77 -9.51 10.77
CA THR A 72 17.15 -9.08 10.59
C THR A 72 17.47 -9.17 9.11
N VAL A 73 17.69 -8.03 8.46
CA VAL A 73 18.23 -8.01 7.10
C VAL A 73 19.75 -8.09 7.23
N PRO A 74 20.41 -9.16 6.74
CA PRO A 74 21.88 -9.19 6.71
C PRO A 74 22.41 -8.13 5.74
N GLU A 75 23.59 -7.59 6.03
CA GLU A 75 24.32 -6.67 5.14
C GLU A 75 24.67 -7.32 3.78
#